data_AF-A0A2V2GP75-F1
#
_entry.id   AF-A0A2V2GP75-F1
#
_cell.length_a   1.000
_cell.length_b   1.000
_cell.length_c   1.000
_cell.angle_alpha   90.00
_cell.angle_beta   90.00
_cell.angle_gamma   90.00
#
_symmetry.space_group_name_H-M   'P 1'
#
loop_
_entity.id
_entity.type
_entity.pdbx_description
1 polymer ?
#
loop_
_entity_poly.entity_id
_entity_poly.type
_entity_poly.pdbx_seq_one_letter_code
_entity_poly.pdbx_strand_id
1 'polypeptide(L)'
;MLYFKKNTFFRKIKVDGCTIAHISVEDRRPQEISEKEFHETRKDDRAKPLHIMLDTEHGARVLGRHALHWDAGNAIELLFRLCDLCQEPRSVLVMMLLCLMAPLYDTLYPLIGSLACNMSGITATPPVLQAVLAAFAGDECWEGKHWKVYIPHIWTPKVPLGGFSPSTDLRDYAELRIQWQEMTIRLAAPCRNRLLVLEAGVPASIRKQIRKAAPLGIPVMLGKQSGSDATYCLTLDGIAYYTYDEKILSALQKLSDAISALVIRFGDEQKKESANFLQRIREHRTRFLPVKLVGDYVQMECKAEAEIMSTLLAVLQEFLQWLITSQKCSYDAANIFFRRVWADILPESAPKKVVSTKRAGTRVRLEDAAGFFRFLADFLAEHLSDIRRLGENWKPHTIAVLRTVGTIPEPLLIFEREPLFAAYRSWLTERDGDVSFADSVKPELLPAKLQNALTQAGIPFKNGGRDVTWKYAFFPNSVSATKAACLGLPVNELLTLWKQYEIEIVDEVGQLLRPETNSAAPERETVQKMGEMG
;
A
#
# COMPACT_ATOMS: atom_id res chain seq x y z
N MET A 1 15.99 -57.56 -37.41
CA MET A 1 15.78 -56.13 -37.10
C MET A 1 15.52 -55.99 -35.61
N LEU A 2 16.31 -55.19 -34.90
CA LEU A 2 15.99 -54.80 -33.53
C LEU A 2 15.10 -53.55 -33.58
N TYR A 3 13.83 -53.69 -33.17
CA TYR A 3 12.97 -52.54 -32.91
C TYR A 3 13.47 -51.84 -31.65
N PHE A 4 14.29 -50.81 -31.81
CA PHE A 4 14.47 -49.82 -30.76
C PHE A 4 13.10 -49.18 -30.49
N LYS A 5 12.56 -49.38 -29.29
CA LYS A 5 11.45 -48.56 -28.82
C LYS A 5 11.95 -47.12 -28.77
N LYS A 6 11.30 -46.22 -29.51
CA LYS A 6 11.41 -44.77 -29.27
C LYS A 6 11.10 -44.53 -27.80
N ASN A 7 12.08 -44.02 -27.05
CA ASN A 7 11.89 -43.66 -25.64
C ASN A 7 11.27 -42.25 -25.57
N THR A 8 10.06 -42.12 -26.13
CA THR A 8 9.29 -40.89 -26.06
C THR A 8 8.75 -40.69 -24.65
N PHE A 9 9.16 -39.59 -24.01
CA PHE A 9 8.63 -39.19 -22.70
C PHE A 9 8.05 -37.78 -22.75
N PHE A 10 7.06 -37.53 -21.89
CA PHE A 10 6.25 -36.31 -21.90
C PHE A 10 6.42 -35.55 -20.59
N ARG A 11 6.79 -34.27 -20.67
CA ARG A 11 7.09 -33.41 -19.50
C ARG A 11 6.20 -32.16 -19.48
N LYS A 12 5.57 -31.87 -18.34
CA LYS A 12 4.99 -30.53 -18.07
C LYS A 12 6.13 -29.58 -17.68
N ILE A 13 6.14 -28.38 -18.27
CA ILE A 13 6.98 -27.27 -17.82
C ILE A 13 6.11 -26.37 -16.94
N LYS A 14 6.55 -26.17 -15.69
CA LYS A 14 5.89 -25.31 -14.71
C LYS A 14 6.78 -24.16 -14.31
N VAL A 15 6.21 -22.96 -14.31
CA VAL A 15 6.83 -21.72 -13.86
C VAL A 15 5.89 -21.07 -12.85
N ASP A 16 6.38 -20.79 -11.64
CA ASP A 16 5.63 -20.20 -10.52
C ASP A 16 4.32 -20.97 -10.21
N GLY A 17 4.41 -22.30 -10.29
CA GLY A 17 3.30 -23.26 -10.12
C GLY A 17 2.42 -23.47 -11.35
N CYS A 18 2.30 -22.47 -12.23
CA CYS A 18 1.51 -22.52 -13.46
C CYS A 18 2.16 -23.44 -14.50
N THR A 19 1.37 -24.28 -15.19
CA THR A 19 1.87 -25.03 -16.35
C THR A 19 1.85 -24.10 -17.56
N ILE A 20 2.99 -23.92 -18.22
CA ILE A 20 3.12 -23.02 -19.37
C ILE A 20 3.29 -23.76 -20.70
N ALA A 21 3.82 -24.98 -20.68
CA ALA A 21 4.06 -25.79 -21.87
C ALA A 21 4.02 -27.29 -21.57
N HIS A 22 3.70 -28.06 -22.60
CA HIS A 22 3.79 -29.52 -22.63
C HIS A 22 4.85 -29.90 -23.66
N ILE A 23 5.77 -30.79 -23.29
CA ILE A 23 6.90 -31.17 -24.14
C ILE A 23 6.93 -32.68 -24.32
N SER A 24 6.97 -33.14 -25.57
CA SER A 24 7.42 -34.49 -25.93
C SER A 24 8.93 -34.47 -26.15
N VAL A 25 9.60 -35.60 -25.89
CA VAL A 25 11.01 -35.79 -26.28
C VAL A 25 11.14 -37.12 -27.00
N GLU A 26 11.08 -37.07 -28.33
CA GLU A 26 11.32 -38.23 -29.20
C GLU A 26 12.81 -38.29 -29.56
N ASP A 27 13.49 -39.43 -29.34
CA ASP A 27 14.88 -39.65 -29.79
C ASP A 27 15.85 -38.51 -29.44
N ARG A 28 15.74 -38.01 -28.20
CA ARG A 28 16.46 -36.85 -27.62
C ARG A 28 16.07 -35.47 -28.16
N ARG A 29 15.16 -35.36 -29.13
CA ARG A 29 14.67 -34.10 -29.69
C ARG A 29 13.43 -33.62 -28.93
N PRO A 30 13.51 -32.55 -28.11
CA PRO A 30 12.35 -31.98 -27.45
C PRO A 30 11.49 -31.19 -28.44
N GLN A 31 10.16 -31.33 -28.34
CA GLN A 31 9.19 -30.56 -29.10
C GLN A 31 8.04 -30.11 -28.19
N GLU A 32 7.57 -28.88 -28.39
CA GLU A 32 6.36 -28.37 -27.74
C GLU A 32 5.13 -29.01 -28.39
N ILE A 33 4.23 -29.56 -27.58
CA ILE A 33 3.02 -30.28 -28.01
C ILE A 33 1.77 -29.69 -27.35
N SER A 34 0.59 -29.99 -27.91
CA SER A 34 -0.66 -29.49 -27.33
C SER A 34 -1.00 -30.18 -26.00
N GLU A 35 -1.74 -29.50 -25.11
CA GLU A 35 -2.21 -30.13 -23.87
C GLU A 35 -3.11 -31.35 -24.17
N LYS A 36 -3.95 -31.27 -25.21
CA LYS A 36 -4.80 -32.37 -25.65
C LYS A 36 -3.95 -33.60 -26.00
N GLU A 37 -2.98 -33.43 -26.89
CA GLU A 37 -2.05 -34.48 -27.32
C GLU A 37 -1.23 -35.07 -26.16
N PHE A 38 -0.78 -34.22 -25.23
CA PHE A 38 -0.08 -34.63 -24.01
C PHE A 38 -0.95 -35.52 -23.10
N HIS A 39 -2.27 -35.30 -23.07
CA HIS A 39 -3.20 -36.14 -22.30
C HIS A 39 -3.67 -37.38 -23.08
N GLU A 40 -3.83 -37.31 -24.40
CA GLU A 40 -4.18 -38.45 -25.25
C GLU A 40 -3.04 -39.49 -25.37
N THR A 41 -1.78 -39.06 -25.34
CA THR A 41 -0.59 -39.94 -25.39
C THR A 41 -0.16 -40.49 -24.01
N ARG A 42 -0.75 -40.01 -22.91
CA ARG A 42 -0.30 -40.30 -21.55
C ARG A 42 -0.71 -41.69 -21.07
N LYS A 43 0.23 -42.64 -21.09
CA LYS A 43 0.09 -43.98 -20.48
C LYS A 43 1.16 -44.35 -19.44
N ASP A 44 2.17 -43.51 -19.23
CA ASP A 44 3.25 -43.80 -18.26
C ASP A 44 3.67 -42.54 -17.48
N ASP A 45 3.54 -42.57 -16.16
CA ASP A 45 3.47 -41.35 -15.31
C ASP A 45 4.82 -40.93 -14.70
N ARG A 46 5.93 -41.48 -15.20
CA ARG A 46 7.27 -41.42 -14.57
C ARG A 46 7.99 -40.07 -14.68
N ALA A 47 7.58 -39.22 -15.63
CA ALA A 47 8.29 -37.99 -15.95
C ALA A 47 7.88 -36.83 -15.03
N LYS A 48 8.62 -36.65 -13.90
CA LYS A 48 8.45 -35.48 -13.01
C LYS A 48 8.53 -34.17 -13.81
N PRO A 49 7.58 -33.22 -13.64
CA PRO A 49 7.61 -31.92 -14.30
C PRO A 49 8.94 -31.19 -14.08
N LEU A 50 9.32 -30.30 -15.01
CA LEU A 50 10.32 -29.28 -14.69
C LEU A 50 9.60 -28.17 -13.94
N HIS A 51 10.03 -27.89 -12.72
CA HIS A 51 9.59 -26.71 -11.96
C HIS A 51 10.68 -25.63 -12.06
N ILE A 52 10.23 -24.40 -12.22
CA ILE A 52 11.00 -23.16 -12.20
C ILE A 52 10.22 -22.21 -11.28
N MET A 53 10.91 -21.52 -10.38
CA MET A 53 10.30 -20.52 -9.49
C MET A 53 11.07 -19.20 -9.67
N LEU A 54 10.53 -18.27 -10.45
CA LEU A 54 11.24 -17.05 -10.84
C LEU A 54 11.42 -16.10 -9.66
N ASP A 55 10.42 -16.02 -8.78
CA ASP A 55 10.53 -15.20 -7.58
C ASP A 55 11.46 -15.87 -6.55
N THR A 56 11.12 -17.09 -6.12
CA THR A 56 11.71 -17.71 -4.92
C THR A 56 13.13 -18.25 -5.09
N GLU A 57 13.48 -18.86 -6.22
CA GLU A 57 14.86 -19.36 -6.44
C GLU A 57 15.84 -18.24 -6.80
N HIS A 58 15.32 -17.07 -7.15
CA HIS A 58 16.10 -15.93 -7.62
C HIS A 58 16.30 -14.88 -6.53
N GLY A 59 15.26 -14.57 -5.74
CA GLY A 59 15.38 -13.69 -4.56
C GLY A 59 16.56 -14.09 -3.68
N ALA A 60 16.70 -15.37 -3.33
CA ALA A 60 17.85 -15.88 -2.57
C ALA A 60 19.23 -15.62 -3.22
N ARG A 61 19.32 -15.55 -4.54
CA ARG A 61 20.58 -15.32 -5.30
C ARG A 61 20.84 -13.84 -5.58
N VAL A 62 19.79 -13.07 -5.86
CA VAL A 62 19.79 -11.60 -5.96
C VAL A 62 20.22 -10.99 -4.63
N LEU A 63 19.62 -11.43 -3.52
CA LEU A 63 20.00 -11.00 -2.17
C LEU A 63 21.47 -11.32 -1.86
N GLY A 64 21.99 -12.46 -2.35
CA GLY A 64 23.41 -12.80 -2.28
C GLY A 64 24.32 -11.89 -3.12
N ARG A 65 23.86 -11.39 -4.28
CA ARG A 65 24.60 -10.44 -5.13
C ARG A 65 24.58 -9.01 -4.54
N HIS A 66 23.42 -8.48 -4.15
CA HIS A 66 23.30 -7.10 -3.66
C HIS A 66 23.72 -6.88 -2.20
N ALA A 67 23.90 -7.95 -1.40
CA ALA A 67 24.43 -7.83 -0.04
C ALA A 67 25.85 -7.24 0.04
N LEU A 68 26.60 -7.22 -1.06
CA LEU A 68 28.00 -6.76 -1.11
C LEU A 68 28.18 -5.23 -1.17
N HIS A 69 27.15 -4.48 -1.58
CA HIS A 69 27.26 -3.03 -1.87
C HIS A 69 26.05 -2.22 -1.36
N TRP A 70 25.49 -2.62 -0.21
CA TRP A 70 24.21 -2.13 0.27
C TRP A 70 24.29 -0.80 1.05
N ASP A 71 24.00 0.32 0.37
CA ASP A 71 23.71 1.60 1.02
C ASP A 71 22.20 1.76 1.27
N ALA A 72 21.77 1.37 2.46
CA ALA A 72 20.36 1.43 2.87
C ALA A 72 19.81 2.85 2.95
N GLY A 73 20.63 3.80 3.41
CA GLY A 73 20.18 5.14 3.80
C GLY A 73 19.91 6.00 2.57
N ASN A 74 20.90 6.08 1.67
CA ASN A 74 20.79 6.89 0.47
C ASN A 74 19.68 6.38 -0.47
N ALA A 75 19.44 5.06 -0.53
CA ALA A 75 18.34 4.50 -1.31
C ALA A 75 16.95 4.90 -0.78
N ILE A 76 16.79 5.01 0.54
CA ILE A 76 15.52 5.37 1.19
C ILE A 76 15.29 6.88 1.17
N GLU A 77 16.31 7.71 1.40
CA GLU A 77 16.20 9.16 1.23
C GLU A 77 15.78 9.51 -0.20
N LEU A 78 16.40 8.86 -1.19
CA LEU A 78 16.06 9.08 -2.59
C LEU A 78 14.63 8.62 -2.92
N LEU A 79 14.17 7.49 -2.36
CA LEU A 79 12.79 7.02 -2.51
C LEU A 79 11.79 8.07 -1.99
N PHE A 80 12.07 8.70 -0.84
CA PHE A 80 11.23 9.76 -0.30
C PHE A 80 11.27 11.07 -1.11
N ARG A 81 12.28 11.24 -1.97
CA ARG A 81 12.42 12.37 -2.92
C ARG A 81 11.83 12.10 -4.30
N LEU A 82 11.18 10.96 -4.54
CA LEU A 82 10.51 10.69 -5.83
C LEU A 82 9.32 11.62 -6.11
N CYS A 83 8.69 12.20 -5.07
CA CYS A 83 7.71 13.28 -5.22
C CYS A 83 8.31 14.57 -5.81
N ASP A 84 9.63 14.71 -5.83
CA ASP A 84 10.36 15.88 -6.38
C ASP A 84 11.02 15.57 -7.74
N LEU A 85 10.92 14.33 -8.25
CA LEU A 85 11.58 13.92 -9.49
C LEU A 85 10.97 14.59 -10.73
N CYS A 86 9.65 14.80 -10.77
CA CYS A 86 8.92 15.43 -11.87
C CYS A 86 8.08 16.60 -11.37
N GLN A 87 7.88 17.63 -12.20
CA GLN A 87 7.03 18.78 -11.84
C GLN A 87 5.57 18.36 -11.55
N GLU A 88 5.05 17.35 -12.25
CA GLU A 88 3.77 16.70 -11.95
C GLU A 88 4.02 15.25 -11.52
N PRO A 89 4.16 14.95 -10.22
CA PRO A 89 4.65 13.65 -9.75
C PRO A 89 3.59 12.54 -9.85
N ARG A 90 2.29 12.85 -9.99
CA ARG A 90 1.18 11.87 -9.98
C ARG A 90 1.45 10.64 -10.85
N SER A 91 1.78 10.82 -12.13
CA SER A 91 1.99 9.69 -13.05
C SER A 91 3.21 8.84 -12.70
N VAL A 92 4.26 9.45 -12.13
CA VAL A 92 5.50 8.77 -11.69
C VAL A 92 5.24 7.97 -10.42
N LEU A 93 4.54 8.57 -9.46
CA LEU A 93 4.17 7.94 -8.19
C LEU A 93 3.21 6.76 -8.39
N VAL A 94 2.20 6.90 -9.27
CA VAL A 94 1.33 5.77 -9.61
C VAL A 94 2.12 4.64 -10.29
N MET A 95 3.10 4.95 -11.16
CA MET A 95 3.95 3.94 -11.79
C MET A 95 4.83 3.21 -10.77
N MET A 96 5.47 3.94 -9.85
CA MET A 96 6.24 3.39 -8.73
C MET A 96 5.36 2.43 -7.90
N LEU A 97 4.13 2.83 -7.57
CA LEU A 97 3.19 2.02 -6.79
C LEU A 97 2.69 0.79 -7.55
N LEU A 98 2.45 0.90 -8.86
CA LEU A 98 2.11 -0.26 -9.70
C LEU A 98 3.28 -1.26 -9.78
N CYS A 99 4.53 -0.79 -9.82
CA CYS A 99 5.71 -1.64 -9.76
C CYS A 99 5.86 -2.31 -8.39
N LEU A 100 5.70 -1.57 -7.28
CA LEU A 100 5.68 -2.10 -5.90
C LEU A 100 4.57 -3.15 -5.69
N MET A 101 3.41 -2.95 -6.34
CA MET A 101 2.27 -3.86 -6.29
C MET A 101 2.45 -5.11 -7.16
N ALA A 102 3.12 -5.01 -8.32
CA ALA A 102 3.19 -6.07 -9.32
C ALA A 102 3.69 -7.43 -8.77
N PRO A 103 4.76 -7.52 -7.96
CA PRO A 103 5.19 -8.78 -7.33
C PRO A 103 4.12 -9.47 -6.47
N LEU A 104 3.15 -8.73 -5.95
CA LEU A 104 2.08 -9.19 -5.05
C LEU A 104 0.70 -9.27 -5.74
N TYR A 105 0.66 -9.07 -7.05
CA TYR A 105 -0.60 -8.87 -7.78
C TYR A 105 -1.47 -10.13 -7.84
N ASP A 106 -0.90 -11.35 -7.80
CA ASP A 106 -1.69 -12.59 -7.64
C ASP A 106 -2.52 -12.64 -6.34
N THR A 107 -1.96 -12.14 -5.25
CA THR A 107 -2.58 -12.04 -3.93
C THR A 107 -3.64 -10.94 -3.91
N LEU A 108 -3.41 -9.84 -4.64
CA LEU A 108 -4.28 -8.68 -4.73
C LEU A 108 -5.37 -8.78 -5.81
N TYR A 109 -5.24 -9.70 -6.77
CA TYR A 109 -6.18 -9.91 -7.86
C TYR A 109 -7.66 -10.06 -7.41
N PRO A 110 -7.99 -10.72 -6.27
CA PRO A 110 -9.36 -10.77 -5.76
C PRO A 110 -9.95 -9.42 -5.30
N LEU A 111 -9.15 -8.34 -5.21
CA LEU A 111 -9.61 -6.99 -4.85
C LEU A 111 -9.66 -6.01 -6.04
N ILE A 112 -8.88 -6.29 -7.09
CA ILE A 112 -8.63 -5.36 -8.22
C ILE A 112 -9.20 -5.93 -9.53
N GLY A 113 -9.33 -7.26 -9.66
CA GLY A 113 -9.58 -7.90 -10.95
C GLY A 113 -8.43 -7.66 -11.92
N SER A 114 -8.72 -7.66 -13.22
CA SER A 114 -7.70 -7.43 -14.25
C SER A 114 -7.48 -5.94 -14.51
N LEU A 115 -6.22 -5.50 -14.36
CA LEU A 115 -5.78 -4.12 -14.46
C LEU A 115 -4.91 -3.88 -15.70
N ALA A 116 -5.11 -2.75 -16.35
CA ALA A 116 -4.21 -2.19 -17.37
C ALA A 116 -3.99 -0.68 -17.13
N CYS A 117 -2.98 -0.11 -17.80
CA CYS A 117 -2.74 1.32 -17.81
C CYS A 117 -2.53 1.80 -19.26
N ASN A 118 -3.03 2.99 -19.58
CA ASN A 118 -2.67 3.74 -20.79
C ASN A 118 -1.82 4.95 -20.39
N MET A 119 -0.76 5.24 -21.15
CA MET A 119 0.00 6.49 -21.02
C MET A 119 -0.26 7.38 -22.25
N SER A 120 -0.90 8.53 -22.04
CA SER A 120 -1.10 9.53 -23.08
C SER A 120 0.16 10.34 -23.35
N GLY A 121 0.20 11.05 -24.49
CA GLY A 121 1.28 11.99 -24.83
C GLY A 121 2.59 11.36 -25.34
N ILE A 122 2.91 10.13 -24.94
CA ILE A 122 4.15 9.42 -25.34
C ILE A 122 3.89 8.21 -26.23
N THR A 123 4.89 7.83 -27.02
CA THR A 123 4.89 6.64 -27.90
C THR A 123 6.04 5.68 -27.62
N ALA A 124 7.15 6.18 -27.08
CA ALA A 124 8.32 5.42 -26.63
C ALA A 124 8.66 5.79 -25.17
N THR A 125 9.47 4.98 -24.50
CA THR A 125 9.68 5.01 -23.05
C THR A 125 10.66 6.12 -22.64
N PRO A 126 10.23 7.19 -21.93
CA PRO A 126 11.11 8.30 -21.55
C PRO A 126 12.12 7.91 -20.45
N PRO A 127 13.27 8.59 -20.32
CA PRO A 127 14.35 8.22 -19.40
C PRO A 127 13.92 8.06 -17.93
N VAL A 128 13.01 8.91 -17.46
CA VAL A 128 12.42 8.83 -16.11
C VAL A 128 11.65 7.51 -15.92
N LEU A 129 10.88 7.07 -16.91
CA LEU A 129 10.15 5.80 -16.84
C LEU A 129 11.12 4.62 -16.86
N GLN A 130 12.18 4.67 -17.68
CA GLN A 130 13.22 3.64 -17.70
C GLN A 130 13.90 3.48 -16.32
N ALA A 131 14.24 4.60 -15.66
CA ALA A 131 14.86 4.58 -14.34
C ALA A 131 13.91 4.09 -13.23
N VAL A 132 12.62 4.45 -13.28
CA VAL A 132 11.60 3.92 -12.34
C VAL A 132 11.42 2.42 -12.51
N LEU A 133 11.39 1.90 -13.74
CA LEU A 133 11.31 0.46 -13.99
C LEU A 133 12.55 -0.27 -13.45
N ALA A 134 13.75 0.21 -13.74
CA ALA A 134 14.99 -0.38 -13.23
C ALA A 134 15.08 -0.38 -11.69
N ALA A 135 14.50 0.62 -11.03
CA ALA A 135 14.50 0.76 -9.58
C ALA A 135 13.35 0.00 -8.86
N PHE A 136 12.22 -0.28 -9.52
CA PHE A 136 11.03 -0.83 -8.85
C PHE A 136 10.41 -2.08 -9.48
N ALA A 137 10.65 -2.38 -10.76
CA ALA A 137 10.06 -3.55 -11.42
C ALA A 137 10.89 -4.84 -11.22
N GLY A 138 12.07 -4.74 -10.60
CA GLY A 138 12.98 -5.84 -10.33
C GLY A 138 13.82 -6.24 -11.55
N ASP A 139 14.33 -7.48 -11.57
CA ASP A 139 15.14 -7.99 -12.68
C ASP A 139 14.36 -8.18 -13.99
N GLU A 140 15.11 -8.21 -15.10
CA GLU A 140 14.65 -8.69 -16.43
C GLU A 140 15.14 -10.11 -16.78
N CYS A 141 16.09 -10.68 -16.02
CA CYS A 141 16.78 -11.94 -16.34
C CYS A 141 16.85 -12.91 -15.16
N TRP A 142 16.51 -14.18 -15.40
CA TRP A 142 16.65 -15.30 -14.45
C TRP A 142 17.44 -16.43 -15.09
N GLU A 143 18.32 -17.08 -14.32
CA GLU A 143 19.10 -18.21 -14.79
C GLU A 143 19.07 -19.36 -13.78
N GLY A 144 19.08 -20.58 -14.29
CA GLY A 144 19.21 -21.81 -13.51
C GLY A 144 20.07 -22.81 -14.28
N LYS A 145 20.43 -23.91 -13.62
CA LYS A 145 21.44 -24.88 -14.12
C LYS A 145 21.25 -25.31 -15.59
N HIS A 146 20.01 -25.38 -16.05
CA HIS A 146 19.66 -25.80 -17.41
C HIS A 146 18.56 -24.90 -18.04
N TRP A 147 18.38 -23.67 -17.58
CA TRP A 147 17.36 -22.76 -18.12
C TRP A 147 17.75 -21.28 -17.96
N LYS A 148 17.24 -20.42 -18.84
CA LYS A 148 17.33 -18.96 -18.72
C LYS A 148 16.01 -18.33 -19.15
N VAL A 149 15.50 -17.39 -18.37
CA VAL A 149 14.31 -16.58 -18.71
C VAL A 149 14.73 -15.14 -18.92
N TYR A 150 14.16 -14.50 -19.94
CA TYR A 150 14.26 -13.08 -20.21
C TYR A 150 12.85 -12.50 -20.38
N ILE A 151 12.47 -11.58 -19.49
CA ILE A 151 11.21 -10.84 -19.54
C ILE A 151 11.60 -9.37 -19.31
N PRO A 152 11.84 -8.59 -20.38
CA PRO A 152 12.11 -7.18 -20.22
C PRO A 152 10.89 -6.44 -19.70
N HIS A 153 11.10 -5.32 -19.02
CA HIS A 153 10.03 -4.42 -18.57
C HIS A 153 9.53 -3.54 -19.72
N ILE A 154 10.38 -3.27 -20.72
CA ILE A 154 10.09 -2.41 -21.87
C ILE A 154 10.06 -3.25 -23.15
N TRP A 155 8.92 -3.28 -23.81
CA TRP A 155 8.68 -4.05 -25.04
C TRP A 155 8.59 -3.09 -26.21
N THR A 156 9.69 -2.99 -26.96
CA THR A 156 9.75 -2.27 -28.24
C THR A 156 9.20 -3.14 -29.37
N PRO A 157 8.71 -2.58 -30.50
CA PRO A 157 8.25 -3.36 -31.64
C PRO A 157 9.41 -4.08 -32.35
N LYS A 158 9.49 -5.41 -32.19
CA LYS A 158 10.58 -6.24 -32.72
C LYS A 158 10.27 -6.74 -34.14
N VAL A 159 10.91 -6.19 -35.16
CA VAL A 159 10.78 -6.65 -36.56
C VAL A 159 11.78 -7.80 -36.81
N PRO A 160 11.33 -9.01 -37.22
CA PRO A 160 12.24 -10.11 -37.56
C PRO A 160 13.11 -9.82 -38.79
N LEU A 161 14.25 -10.50 -38.92
CA LEU A 161 15.10 -10.39 -40.11
C LEU A 161 14.33 -10.81 -41.38
N GLY A 162 14.22 -9.89 -42.34
CA GLY A 162 13.42 -10.08 -43.56
C GLY A 162 11.90 -9.86 -43.38
N GLY A 163 11.44 -9.47 -42.18
CA GLY A 163 10.06 -9.11 -41.92
C GLY A 163 9.74 -7.65 -42.28
N PHE A 164 8.50 -7.40 -42.68
CA PHE A 164 7.97 -6.05 -42.98
C PHE A 164 7.08 -5.48 -41.86
N SER A 165 6.92 -6.21 -40.76
CA SER A 165 6.06 -5.84 -39.62
C SER A 165 6.61 -6.38 -38.30
N PRO A 166 6.23 -5.81 -37.15
CA PRO A 166 6.64 -6.32 -35.84
C PRO A 166 6.10 -7.73 -35.57
N SER A 167 6.90 -8.56 -34.91
CA SER A 167 6.60 -9.97 -34.61
C SER A 167 5.31 -10.10 -33.80
N THR A 168 4.50 -11.10 -34.15
CA THR A 168 3.30 -11.49 -33.41
C THR A 168 3.52 -12.70 -32.49
N ASP A 169 4.75 -13.22 -32.43
CA ASP A 169 5.15 -14.31 -31.54
C ASP A 169 5.60 -13.76 -30.18
N LEU A 170 4.95 -14.20 -29.10
CA LEU A 170 5.29 -13.79 -27.74
C LEU A 170 6.74 -14.14 -27.35
N ARG A 171 7.33 -15.20 -27.95
CA ARG A 171 8.69 -15.70 -27.68
C ARG A 171 9.81 -14.75 -28.09
N ASP A 172 9.52 -13.76 -28.92
CA ASP A 172 10.49 -12.72 -29.28
C ASP A 172 10.48 -11.56 -28.27
N TYR A 173 9.40 -11.39 -27.52
CA TYR A 173 9.26 -10.36 -26.48
C TYR A 173 9.67 -10.88 -25.10
N ALA A 174 9.14 -12.04 -24.69
CA ALA A 174 9.40 -12.69 -23.41
C ALA A 174 9.69 -14.19 -23.61
N GLU A 175 10.89 -14.62 -23.22
CA GLU A 175 11.48 -15.89 -23.64
C GLU A 175 11.93 -16.75 -22.45
N LEU A 176 11.55 -18.03 -22.45
CA LEU A 176 12.16 -19.08 -21.64
C LEU A 176 12.98 -20.00 -22.55
N ARG A 177 14.30 -20.03 -22.34
CA ARG A 177 15.22 -21.02 -22.92
C ARG A 177 15.43 -22.16 -21.94
N ILE A 178 15.27 -23.40 -22.40
CA ILE A 178 15.62 -24.61 -21.63
C ILE A 178 16.71 -25.35 -22.40
N GLN A 179 17.82 -25.66 -21.74
CA GLN A 179 18.87 -26.54 -22.27
C GLN A 179 18.53 -27.99 -21.97
N TRP A 180 18.42 -28.80 -23.02
CA TRP A 180 18.15 -30.23 -22.95
C TRP A 180 19.27 -31.00 -23.68
N GLN A 181 20.24 -31.50 -22.91
CA GLN A 181 21.48 -32.06 -23.45
C GLN A 181 22.20 -31.02 -24.33
N GLU A 182 22.29 -31.27 -25.64
CA GLU A 182 22.92 -30.37 -26.63
C GLU A 182 21.91 -29.46 -27.35
N MET A 183 20.61 -29.57 -27.04
CA MET A 183 19.54 -28.84 -27.73
C MET A 183 18.92 -27.74 -26.84
N THR A 184 18.65 -26.57 -27.40
CA THR A 184 17.91 -25.49 -26.72
C THR A 184 16.46 -25.42 -27.18
N ILE A 185 15.52 -25.41 -26.23
CA ILE A 185 14.09 -25.19 -26.45
C ILE A 185 13.79 -23.70 -26.21
N ARG A 186 13.04 -23.04 -27.11
CA ARG A 186 12.49 -21.67 -26.89
C ARG A 186 10.98 -21.76 -26.60
N LEU A 187 10.56 -21.32 -25.43
CA LEU A 187 9.17 -21.19 -25.00
C LEU A 187 8.84 -19.72 -24.70
N ALA A 188 7.55 -19.37 -24.65
CA ALA A 188 7.14 -18.06 -24.17
C ALA A 188 7.26 -18.00 -22.63
N ALA A 189 7.83 -16.92 -22.09
CA ALA A 189 7.91 -16.74 -20.64
C ALA A 189 6.60 -16.15 -20.08
N PRO A 190 6.12 -16.64 -18.92
CA PRO A 190 4.89 -16.15 -18.31
C PRO A 190 5.10 -14.76 -17.69
N CYS A 191 4.22 -13.84 -18.02
CA CYS A 191 4.29 -12.45 -17.57
C CYS A 191 3.51 -12.22 -16.25
N ARG A 192 3.55 -13.18 -15.32
CA ARG A 192 2.82 -13.15 -14.04
C ARG A 192 3.58 -12.32 -13.01
N ASN A 193 2.85 -11.57 -12.18
CA ASN A 193 3.36 -10.70 -11.12
C ASN A 193 4.33 -9.62 -11.65
N ARG A 194 4.03 -9.11 -12.86
CA ARG A 194 4.89 -8.20 -13.66
C ARG A 194 4.14 -6.95 -14.07
N LEU A 195 4.85 -5.83 -14.14
CA LEU A 195 4.43 -4.68 -14.93
C LEU A 195 5.19 -4.70 -16.26
N LEU A 196 4.50 -4.42 -17.37
CA LEU A 196 5.08 -4.45 -18.73
C LEU A 196 4.72 -3.18 -19.49
N VAL A 197 5.70 -2.36 -19.83
CA VAL A 197 5.54 -1.21 -20.72
C VAL A 197 5.63 -1.66 -22.18
N LEU A 198 4.55 -1.42 -22.93
CA LEU A 198 4.40 -1.81 -24.33
C LEU A 198 4.41 -0.54 -25.19
N GLU A 199 5.47 -0.35 -25.97
CA GLU A 199 5.63 0.83 -26.81
C GLU A 199 4.63 0.87 -27.98
N ALA A 200 4.47 2.05 -28.58
CA ALA A 200 3.64 2.21 -29.76
C ALA A 200 4.19 1.36 -30.91
N GLY A 201 3.34 0.47 -31.45
CA GLY A 201 3.70 -0.47 -32.51
C GLY A 201 3.82 -1.93 -32.06
N VAL A 202 3.84 -2.22 -30.76
CA VAL A 202 3.71 -3.61 -30.28
C VAL A 202 2.34 -4.18 -30.72
N PRO A 203 2.27 -5.32 -31.44
CA PRO A 203 1.02 -5.78 -32.03
C PRO A 203 -0.09 -6.10 -31.02
N ALA A 204 -1.33 -5.79 -31.38
CA ALA A 204 -2.50 -6.10 -30.54
C ALA A 204 -2.69 -7.61 -30.27
N SER A 205 -2.13 -8.48 -31.12
CA SER A 205 -2.04 -9.93 -30.89
C SER A 205 -1.13 -10.29 -29.72
N ILE A 206 -0.04 -9.55 -29.49
CA ILE A 206 0.82 -9.70 -28.31
C ILE A 206 0.05 -9.29 -27.05
N ARG A 207 -0.65 -8.14 -27.07
CA ARG A 207 -1.51 -7.68 -25.96
C ARG A 207 -2.56 -8.74 -25.55
N LYS A 208 -3.19 -9.41 -26.52
CA LYS A 208 -4.12 -10.52 -26.29
C LYS A 208 -3.45 -11.79 -25.77
N GLN A 209 -2.23 -12.10 -26.23
CA GLN A 209 -1.44 -13.24 -25.72
C GLN A 209 -1.03 -13.04 -24.26
N ILE A 210 -0.58 -11.84 -23.86
CA ILE A 210 -0.28 -11.52 -22.45
C ILE A 210 -1.51 -11.81 -21.58
N ARG A 211 -2.67 -11.24 -21.89
CA ARG A 211 -3.92 -11.46 -21.14
C ARG A 211 -4.30 -12.95 -21.02
N LYS A 212 -4.10 -13.74 -22.07
CA LYS A 212 -4.44 -15.17 -22.10
C LYS A 212 -3.43 -16.05 -21.36
N ALA A 213 -2.13 -15.77 -21.47
CA ALA A 213 -1.07 -16.57 -20.87
C ALA A 213 -0.75 -16.17 -19.42
N ALA A 214 -1.01 -14.91 -19.05
CA ALA A 214 -0.79 -14.34 -17.74
C ALA A 214 -1.86 -13.27 -17.43
N PRO A 215 -3.05 -13.65 -16.91
CA PRO A 215 -4.06 -12.70 -16.41
C PRO A 215 -3.59 -11.87 -15.20
N LEU A 216 -2.37 -12.17 -14.72
CA LEU A 216 -1.69 -11.57 -13.57
C LEU A 216 -0.47 -10.72 -14.01
N GLY A 217 -0.44 -10.25 -15.24
CA GLY A 217 0.47 -9.20 -15.72
C GLY A 217 -0.27 -7.87 -15.84
N ILE A 218 0.42 -6.76 -15.56
CA ILE A 218 -0.11 -5.38 -15.63
C ILE A 218 0.48 -4.69 -16.88
N PRO A 219 -0.21 -4.72 -18.05
CA PRO A 219 0.25 -4.02 -19.24
C PRO A 219 0.02 -2.50 -19.14
N VAL A 220 1.10 -1.75 -19.36
CA VAL A 220 1.11 -0.30 -19.55
C VAL A 220 1.30 -0.03 -21.04
N MET A 221 0.31 0.55 -21.71
CA MET A 221 0.34 0.80 -23.15
C MET A 221 0.72 2.25 -23.43
N LEU A 222 1.76 2.48 -24.23
CA LEU A 222 2.15 3.83 -24.66
C LEU A 222 1.33 4.26 -25.88
N GLY A 223 0.81 5.49 -25.82
CA GLY A 223 0.10 6.16 -26.91
C GLY A 223 -1.38 5.77 -27.02
N LYS A 224 -2.04 6.29 -28.06
CA LYS A 224 -3.45 5.97 -28.36
C LYS A 224 -3.59 4.53 -28.87
N GLN A 225 -3.76 3.58 -27.96
CA GLN A 225 -4.08 2.19 -28.29
C GLN A 225 -5.55 1.89 -27.95
N SER A 226 -6.32 1.41 -28.92
CA SER A 226 -7.72 1.03 -28.72
C SER A 226 -7.85 -0.32 -27.99
N GLY A 227 -8.95 -0.46 -27.24
CA GLY A 227 -9.41 -1.71 -26.64
C GLY A 227 -8.59 -2.20 -25.44
N SER A 228 -9.01 -1.83 -24.23
CA SER A 228 -8.68 -2.62 -23.04
C SER A 228 -9.87 -3.49 -22.65
N ASP A 229 -9.70 -4.80 -22.73
CA ASP A 229 -10.67 -5.80 -22.24
C ASP A 229 -10.45 -6.08 -20.73
N ALA A 230 -9.59 -5.29 -20.07
CA ALA A 230 -9.31 -5.40 -18.64
C ALA A 230 -10.50 -4.85 -17.82
N THR A 231 -10.72 -5.40 -16.64
CA THR A 231 -11.74 -4.97 -15.67
C THR A 231 -11.63 -3.47 -15.40
N TYR A 232 -10.39 -2.99 -15.23
CA TYR A 232 -10.08 -1.58 -15.09
C TYR A 232 -8.91 -1.15 -15.98
N CYS A 233 -8.96 0.10 -16.45
CA CYS A 233 -7.89 0.72 -17.20
C CYS A 233 -7.60 2.11 -16.63
N LEU A 234 -6.46 2.27 -15.96
CA LEU A 234 -5.95 3.58 -15.58
C LEU A 234 -5.54 4.37 -16.83
N THR A 235 -5.57 5.69 -16.74
CA THR A 235 -4.96 6.60 -17.72
C THR A 235 -4.04 7.55 -16.98
N LEU A 236 -2.77 7.56 -17.37
CA LEU A 236 -1.74 8.45 -16.83
C LEU A 236 -1.26 9.39 -17.93
N ASP A 237 -0.88 10.60 -17.56
CA ASP A 237 -0.16 11.45 -18.49
C ASP A 237 1.32 11.03 -18.57
N GLY A 238 1.82 10.88 -19.81
CA GLY A 238 3.21 10.63 -20.11
C GLY A 238 4.04 11.90 -20.37
N ILE A 239 3.42 13.06 -20.61
CA ILE A 239 4.14 14.33 -20.83
C ILE A 239 4.87 14.76 -19.54
N ALA A 240 4.28 14.50 -18.37
CA ALA A 240 4.88 14.66 -17.04
C ALA A 240 6.28 14.05 -16.89
N TYR A 241 6.64 13.03 -17.69
CA TYR A 241 7.96 12.37 -17.65
C TYR A 241 9.06 13.15 -18.41
N TYR A 242 8.74 14.27 -19.07
CA TYR A 242 9.73 15.11 -19.77
C TYR A 242 10.23 16.32 -18.95
N THR A 243 9.58 16.68 -17.84
CA THR A 243 9.96 17.82 -16.99
C THR A 243 10.37 17.34 -15.61
N TYR A 244 11.68 17.09 -15.43
CA TYR A 244 12.23 16.37 -14.28
C TYR A 244 13.56 16.94 -13.76
N ASP A 245 13.93 16.60 -12.52
CA ASP A 245 15.24 16.91 -11.93
C ASP A 245 16.28 15.84 -12.33
N GLU A 246 17.18 16.22 -13.24
CA GLU A 246 18.31 15.40 -13.72
C GLU A 246 19.20 14.86 -12.58
N LYS A 247 19.33 15.57 -11.45
CA LYS A 247 20.12 15.09 -10.29
C LYS A 247 19.41 13.94 -9.58
N ILE A 248 18.09 14.03 -9.43
CA ILE A 248 17.27 12.97 -8.82
C ILE A 248 17.21 11.77 -9.78
N LEU A 249 17.07 12.00 -11.10
CA LEU A 249 17.15 10.94 -12.11
C LEU A 249 18.50 10.21 -12.09
N SER A 250 19.61 10.96 -12.10
CA SER A 250 20.96 10.40 -12.06
C SER A 250 21.25 9.65 -10.75
N ALA A 251 20.65 10.07 -9.64
CA ALA A 251 20.70 9.31 -8.38
C ALA A 251 19.87 8.02 -8.45
N LEU A 252 18.69 8.05 -9.08
CA LEU A 252 17.80 6.90 -9.25
C LEU A 252 18.43 5.81 -10.11
N GLN A 253 19.14 6.20 -11.16
CA GLN A 253 19.92 5.29 -12.00
C GLN A 253 21.14 4.68 -11.28
N LYS A 254 21.68 5.34 -10.24
CA LYS A 254 22.81 4.84 -9.45
C LYS A 254 22.39 3.94 -8.29
N LEU A 255 21.16 4.10 -7.78
CA LEU A 255 20.62 3.36 -6.63
C LEU A 255 19.49 2.39 -7.03
N SER A 256 19.27 2.16 -8.33
CA SER A 256 18.26 1.24 -8.86
C SER A 256 18.32 -0.14 -8.21
N ASP A 257 19.51 -0.70 -8.11
CA ASP A 257 19.78 -2.03 -7.56
C ASP A 257 19.44 -2.12 -6.07
N ALA A 258 19.71 -1.05 -5.32
CA ALA A 258 19.39 -0.96 -3.90
C ALA A 258 17.87 -0.85 -3.68
N ILE A 259 17.18 -0.04 -4.49
CA ILE A 259 15.72 0.10 -4.40
C ILE A 259 15.02 -1.18 -4.87
N SER A 260 15.47 -1.82 -5.96
CA SER A 260 14.94 -3.09 -6.45
C SER A 260 15.06 -4.19 -5.39
N ALA A 261 16.19 -4.28 -4.69
CA ALA A 261 16.35 -5.23 -3.59
C ALA A 261 15.68 -4.80 -2.25
N LEU A 262 15.15 -3.58 -2.10
CA LEU A 262 14.13 -3.28 -1.07
C LEU A 262 12.77 -3.87 -1.48
N VAL A 263 12.35 -3.62 -2.72
CA VAL A 263 11.05 -4.06 -3.26
C VAL A 263 10.94 -5.60 -3.27
N ILE A 264 11.99 -6.29 -3.71
CA ILE A 264 12.05 -7.76 -3.72
C ILE A 264 11.92 -8.33 -2.29
N ARG A 265 12.68 -7.79 -1.32
CA ARG A 265 12.57 -8.23 0.10
C ARG A 265 11.17 -8.00 0.65
N PHE A 266 10.54 -6.85 0.38
CA PHE A 266 9.17 -6.59 0.81
C PHE A 266 8.19 -7.59 0.20
N GLY A 267 8.29 -7.84 -1.11
CA GLY A 267 7.46 -8.82 -1.81
C GLY A 267 7.62 -10.24 -1.26
N ASP A 268 8.85 -10.67 -0.99
CA ASP A 268 9.14 -11.98 -0.40
C ASP A 268 8.60 -12.13 1.03
N GLU A 269 8.68 -11.09 1.87
CA GLU A 269 8.09 -11.12 3.21
C GLU A 269 6.54 -11.17 3.15
N GLN A 270 5.89 -10.33 2.35
CA GLN A 270 4.42 -10.32 2.27
C GLN A 270 3.85 -11.61 1.64
N LYS A 271 4.59 -12.29 0.77
CA LYS A 271 4.19 -13.59 0.20
C LYS A 271 4.07 -14.70 1.25
N LYS A 272 4.92 -14.68 2.29
CA LYS A 272 4.88 -15.69 3.38
C LYS A 272 3.56 -15.64 4.16
N GLU A 273 3.00 -14.44 4.33
CA GLU A 273 1.71 -14.22 5.00
C GLU A 273 0.66 -13.61 4.07
N SER A 274 0.60 -14.07 2.82
CA SER A 274 -0.26 -13.50 1.76
C SER A 274 -1.74 -13.31 2.17
N ALA A 275 -2.29 -14.21 2.99
CA ALA A 275 -3.64 -14.08 3.55
C ALA A 275 -3.78 -12.93 4.57
N ASN A 276 -2.80 -12.74 5.45
CA ASN A 276 -2.79 -11.65 6.43
C ASN A 276 -2.57 -10.31 5.73
N PHE A 277 -1.61 -10.26 4.79
CA PHE A 277 -1.36 -9.08 3.94
C PHE A 277 -2.63 -8.66 3.19
N LEU A 278 -3.30 -9.60 2.51
CA LEU A 278 -4.55 -9.33 1.80
C LEU A 278 -5.64 -8.76 2.73
N GLN A 279 -5.72 -9.23 3.97
CA GLN A 279 -6.67 -8.72 4.96
C GLN A 279 -6.31 -7.30 5.42
N ARG A 280 -5.05 -7.01 5.74
CA ARG A 280 -4.60 -5.65 6.09
C ARG A 280 -4.84 -4.66 4.94
N ILE A 281 -4.64 -5.07 3.69
CA ILE A 281 -4.94 -4.23 2.51
C ILE A 281 -6.45 -3.92 2.39
N ARG A 282 -7.34 -4.87 2.68
CA ARG A 282 -8.79 -4.61 2.73
C ARG A 282 -9.13 -3.56 3.80
N GLU A 283 -8.54 -3.67 4.97
CA GLU A 283 -8.79 -2.77 6.10
C GLU A 283 -8.24 -1.37 5.82
N HIS A 284 -7.00 -1.27 5.32
CA HIS A 284 -6.36 0.01 5.01
C HIS A 284 -7.04 0.72 3.82
N ARG A 285 -7.40 0.05 2.73
CA ARG A 285 -7.97 0.72 1.55
C ARG A 285 -9.25 1.50 1.85
N THR A 286 -10.08 1.01 2.79
CA THR A 286 -11.35 1.69 3.13
C THR A 286 -11.15 3.07 3.78
N ARG A 287 -9.99 3.32 4.40
CA ARG A 287 -9.61 4.63 4.98
C ARG A 287 -9.26 5.68 3.93
N PHE A 288 -8.90 5.24 2.72
CA PHE A 288 -8.43 6.11 1.64
C PHE A 288 -9.50 6.36 0.57
N LEU A 289 -10.66 5.69 0.62
CA LEU A 289 -11.76 5.95 -0.32
C LEU A 289 -12.31 7.38 -0.12
N PRO A 290 -12.52 8.16 -1.19
CA PRO A 290 -13.15 9.47 -1.08
C PRO A 290 -14.59 9.36 -0.55
N VAL A 291 -14.97 10.35 0.27
CA VAL A 291 -16.25 10.38 0.97
C VAL A 291 -17.00 11.65 0.60
N LYS A 292 -18.29 11.50 0.31
CA LYS A 292 -19.20 12.57 -0.08
C LYS A 292 -20.41 12.62 0.86
N LEU A 293 -20.78 13.82 1.28
CA LEU A 293 -22.01 14.06 2.02
C LEU A 293 -23.20 14.22 1.06
N VAL A 294 -24.31 13.56 1.38
CA VAL A 294 -25.58 13.61 0.64
C VAL A 294 -26.69 13.86 1.66
N GLY A 295 -26.90 15.14 1.99
CA GLY A 295 -27.63 15.52 3.21
C GLY A 295 -26.85 15.09 4.46
N ASP A 296 -27.54 14.57 5.49
CA ASP A 296 -26.91 13.96 6.67
C ASP A 296 -26.19 12.62 6.38
N TYR A 297 -26.32 12.05 5.17
CA TYR A 297 -25.76 10.73 4.85
C TYR A 297 -24.34 10.78 4.28
N VAL A 298 -23.53 9.81 4.70
CA VAL A 298 -22.15 9.61 4.28
C VAL A 298 -22.10 8.55 3.17
N GLN A 299 -21.73 8.94 1.96
CA GLN A 299 -21.56 8.04 0.81
C GLN A 299 -20.07 7.91 0.45
N MET A 300 -19.55 6.68 0.38
CA MET A 300 -18.23 6.42 -0.21
C MET A 300 -18.31 6.47 -1.74
N GLU A 301 -17.42 7.22 -2.39
CA GLU A 301 -17.29 7.25 -3.84
C GLU A 301 -16.43 6.08 -4.34
N CYS A 302 -17.02 4.88 -4.40
CA CYS A 302 -16.40 3.68 -4.98
C CYS A 302 -16.33 3.74 -6.52
N LYS A 303 -15.63 4.75 -7.05
CA LYS A 303 -15.22 4.83 -8.46
C LYS A 303 -14.04 3.90 -8.70
N ALA A 304 -13.98 3.25 -9.86
CA ALA A 304 -12.91 2.31 -10.22
C ALA A 304 -11.48 2.84 -9.97
N GLU A 305 -11.18 4.08 -10.41
CA GLU A 305 -9.87 4.70 -10.17
C GLU A 305 -9.61 4.91 -8.66
N ALA A 306 -10.61 5.37 -7.90
CA ALA A 306 -10.47 5.57 -6.46
C ALA A 306 -10.28 4.26 -5.68
N GLU A 307 -10.92 3.16 -6.09
CA GLU A 307 -10.66 1.82 -5.54
C GLU A 307 -9.23 1.34 -5.81
N ILE A 308 -8.67 1.65 -6.99
CA ILE A 308 -7.29 1.31 -7.33
C ILE A 308 -6.31 2.18 -6.55
N MET A 309 -6.47 3.51 -6.57
CA MET A 309 -5.58 4.43 -5.86
C MET A 309 -5.59 4.18 -4.34
N SER A 310 -6.75 3.92 -3.74
CA SER A 310 -6.85 3.52 -2.32
C SER A 310 -6.17 2.17 -2.03
N THR A 311 -6.21 1.21 -2.97
CA THR A 311 -5.47 -0.06 -2.85
C THR A 311 -3.96 0.16 -2.99
N LEU A 312 -3.51 1.03 -3.91
CA LEU A 312 -2.10 1.42 -4.05
C LEU A 312 -1.57 2.15 -2.82
N LEU A 313 -2.37 3.02 -2.20
CA LEU A 313 -2.04 3.66 -0.92
C LEU A 313 -1.95 2.65 0.24
N ALA A 314 -2.83 1.65 0.27
CA ALA A 314 -2.72 0.56 1.25
C ALA A 314 -1.42 -0.25 1.08
N VAL A 315 -1.01 -0.54 -0.16
CA VAL A 315 0.28 -1.21 -0.45
C VAL A 315 1.47 -0.33 -0.04
N LEU A 316 1.40 0.99 -0.26
CA LEU A 316 2.42 1.92 0.21
C LEU A 316 2.50 1.96 1.74
N GLN A 317 1.36 2.00 2.43
CA GLN A 317 1.31 2.00 3.89
C GLN A 317 1.98 0.74 4.47
N GLU A 318 1.70 -0.43 3.91
CA GLU A 318 2.35 -1.70 4.29
C GLU A 318 3.86 -1.69 4.03
N PHE A 319 4.31 -1.16 2.89
CA PHE A 319 5.74 -1.03 2.56
C PHE A 319 6.48 -0.10 3.53
N LEU A 320 5.91 1.08 3.80
CA LEU A 320 6.49 2.04 4.75
C LEU A 320 6.48 1.49 6.18
N GLN A 321 5.40 0.82 6.61
CA GLN A 321 5.35 0.15 7.90
C GLN A 321 6.43 -0.94 8.01
N TRP A 322 6.69 -1.71 6.95
CA TRP A 322 7.78 -2.68 6.89
C TRP A 322 9.17 -2.02 6.95
N LEU A 323 9.38 -0.86 6.33
CA LEU A 323 10.64 -0.11 6.48
C LEU A 323 10.84 0.37 7.93
N ILE A 324 9.78 0.85 8.59
CA ILE A 324 9.81 1.31 9.99
C ILE A 324 10.09 0.15 10.95
N THR A 325 9.35 -0.97 10.86
CA THR A 325 9.57 -2.14 11.75
C THR A 325 10.91 -2.82 11.51
N SER A 326 11.43 -2.74 10.28
CA SER A 326 12.81 -3.14 9.94
C SER A 326 13.89 -2.13 10.37
N GLN A 327 13.54 -1.05 11.08
CA GLN A 327 14.45 0.03 11.50
C GLN A 327 15.21 0.72 10.35
N LYS A 328 14.69 0.69 9.12
CA LYS A 328 15.35 1.31 7.95
C LYS A 328 14.99 2.79 7.75
N CYS A 329 13.94 3.28 8.39
CA CYS A 329 13.53 4.69 8.35
C CYS A 329 12.76 5.07 9.62
N SER A 330 12.65 6.38 9.91
CA SER A 330 11.81 6.88 11.00
C SER A 330 10.34 6.98 10.57
N TYR A 331 9.43 6.87 11.55
CA TYR A 331 8.00 7.08 11.33
C TYR A 331 7.71 8.47 10.75
N ASP A 332 8.31 9.53 11.31
CA ASP A 332 8.10 10.92 10.85
C ASP A 332 8.44 11.08 9.35
N ALA A 333 9.59 10.58 8.89
CA ALA A 333 10.00 10.71 7.49
C ALA A 333 9.09 9.92 6.54
N ALA A 334 8.75 8.68 6.91
CA ALA A 334 7.83 7.84 6.14
C ALA A 334 6.41 8.43 6.07
N ASN A 335 5.90 8.99 7.17
CA ASN A 335 4.60 9.65 7.26
C ASN A 335 4.54 10.94 6.42
N ILE A 336 5.62 11.74 6.41
CA ILE A 336 5.75 12.91 5.52
C ILE A 336 5.66 12.46 4.06
N PHE A 337 6.45 11.46 3.65
CA PHE A 337 6.41 10.93 2.28
C PHE A 337 5.03 10.37 1.91
N PHE A 338 4.44 9.53 2.78
CA PHE A 338 3.10 8.95 2.57
C PHE A 338 2.04 10.01 2.29
N ARG A 339 2.04 11.10 3.08
CA ARG A 339 1.08 12.20 2.94
C ARG A 339 1.28 13.02 1.67
N ARG A 340 2.52 13.17 1.18
CA ARG A 340 2.77 13.75 -0.15
C ARG A 340 2.14 12.87 -1.24
N VAL A 341 2.49 11.58 -1.25
CA VAL A 341 1.96 10.64 -2.26
C VAL A 341 0.43 10.56 -2.25
N TRP A 342 -0.20 10.52 -1.06
CA TRP A 342 -1.67 10.56 -0.95
C TRP A 342 -2.27 11.84 -1.55
N ALA A 343 -1.70 13.01 -1.26
CA ALA A 343 -2.15 14.27 -1.86
C ALA A 343 -1.99 14.29 -3.40
N ASP A 344 -0.94 13.69 -3.94
CA ASP A 344 -0.68 13.66 -5.39
C ASP A 344 -1.58 12.65 -6.14
N ILE A 345 -1.83 11.46 -5.55
CA ILE A 345 -2.57 10.38 -6.25
C ILE A 345 -4.06 10.26 -5.89
N LEU A 346 -4.52 10.79 -4.74
CA LEU A 346 -5.93 10.76 -4.34
C LEU A 346 -6.32 12.00 -3.49
N PRO A 347 -6.21 13.23 -4.05
CA PRO A 347 -6.45 14.50 -3.34
C PRO A 347 -7.85 14.67 -2.76
N GLU A 348 -8.82 13.88 -3.21
CA GLU A 348 -10.22 13.93 -2.76
C GLU A 348 -10.39 13.38 -1.34
N SER A 349 -9.57 12.39 -0.94
CA SER A 349 -9.54 11.82 0.42
C SER A 349 -8.33 12.24 1.24
N ALA A 350 -7.29 12.80 0.59
CA ALA A 350 -6.07 13.24 1.27
C ALA A 350 -6.36 14.25 2.40
N PRO A 351 -5.72 14.11 3.59
CA PRO A 351 -5.84 15.08 4.67
C PRO A 351 -5.36 16.46 4.19
N LYS A 352 -6.32 17.35 3.93
CA LYS A 352 -6.05 18.69 3.43
C LYS A 352 -5.23 19.44 4.47
N LYS A 353 -4.13 20.06 4.06
CA LYS A 353 -3.46 21.05 4.91
C LYS A 353 -4.48 22.12 5.26
N VAL A 354 -4.82 22.24 6.54
CA VAL A 354 -5.51 23.42 7.05
C VAL A 354 -4.52 24.57 6.87
N VAL A 355 -4.66 25.28 5.76
CA VAL A 355 -3.98 26.56 5.59
C VAL A 355 -4.42 27.41 6.75
N SER A 356 -3.47 27.77 7.62
CA SER A 356 -3.65 28.77 8.65
C SER A 356 -3.96 30.10 7.97
N THR A 357 -5.24 30.30 7.61
CA THR A 357 -5.70 31.55 7.05
C THR A 357 -5.68 32.57 8.16
N LYS A 358 -4.53 33.26 8.28
CA LYS A 358 -4.42 34.61 8.85
C LYS A 358 -5.17 35.63 7.96
N ARG A 359 -6.37 35.26 7.50
CA ARG A 359 -7.46 36.17 7.10
C ARG A 359 -8.01 36.75 8.40
N ALA A 360 -7.39 37.84 8.85
CA ALA A 360 -7.94 38.66 9.92
C ALA A 360 -9.43 38.92 9.64
N GLY A 361 -10.29 38.56 10.60
CA GLY A 361 -11.75 38.62 10.44
C GLY A 361 -12.48 37.27 10.23
N THR A 362 -11.79 36.12 10.24
CA THR A 362 -12.47 34.80 10.24
C THR A 362 -12.36 34.16 11.63
N ARG A 363 -13.49 33.98 12.33
CA ARG A 363 -13.54 33.33 13.65
C ARG A 363 -13.19 31.84 13.55
N VAL A 364 -12.52 31.30 14.57
CA VAL A 364 -12.27 29.84 14.71
C VAL A 364 -13.60 29.16 15.00
N ARG A 365 -13.91 28.06 14.31
CA ARG A 365 -15.17 27.34 14.47
C ARG A 365 -15.08 26.20 15.46
N LEU A 366 -16.19 25.86 16.10
CA LEU A 366 -16.27 24.74 17.04
C LEU A 366 -15.90 23.40 16.37
N GLU A 367 -16.25 23.19 15.10
CA GLU A 367 -15.90 21.99 14.35
C GLU A 367 -14.50 21.99 13.69
N ASP A 368 -13.66 23.03 13.93
CA ASP A 368 -12.30 23.08 13.40
C ASP A 368 -11.31 22.23 14.22
N ALA A 369 -10.50 21.42 13.53
CA ALA A 369 -9.45 20.62 14.15
C ALA A 369 -8.30 21.49 14.70
N ALA A 370 -7.93 22.59 14.04
CA ALA A 370 -6.86 23.45 14.56
C ALA A 370 -7.29 24.17 15.85
N GLY A 371 -8.55 24.64 15.90
CA GLY A 371 -9.20 25.12 17.11
C GLY A 371 -9.19 24.10 18.25
N PHE A 372 -9.65 22.87 17.99
CA PHE A 372 -9.67 21.80 19.00
C PHE A 372 -8.26 21.41 19.49
N PHE A 373 -7.27 21.36 18.60
CA PHE A 373 -5.90 21.02 18.99
C PHE A 373 -5.21 22.10 19.84
N ARG A 374 -5.54 23.39 19.63
CA ARG A 374 -5.10 24.49 20.51
C ARG A 374 -5.77 24.42 21.86
N PHE A 375 -7.10 24.27 21.89
CA PHE A 375 -7.85 24.03 23.12
C PHE A 375 -7.24 22.87 23.92
N LEU A 376 -6.97 21.74 23.26
CA LEU A 376 -6.45 20.55 23.92
C LEU A 376 -5.05 20.77 24.49
N ALA A 377 -4.21 21.60 23.86
CA ALA A 377 -2.89 21.96 24.39
C ALA A 377 -2.99 22.89 25.61
N ASP A 378 -3.75 23.98 25.51
CA ASP A 378 -4.06 24.90 26.64
C ASP A 378 -4.62 24.09 27.84
N PHE A 379 -5.69 23.32 27.61
CA PHE A 379 -6.41 22.55 28.62
C PHE A 379 -5.55 21.47 29.28
N LEU A 380 -4.64 20.83 28.55
CA LEU A 380 -3.70 19.86 29.12
C LEU A 380 -2.60 20.52 29.94
N ALA A 381 -2.18 21.74 29.60
CA ALA A 381 -1.22 22.51 30.40
C ALA A 381 -1.86 23.02 31.71
N GLU A 382 -3.09 23.55 31.63
CA GLU A 382 -3.85 24.04 32.80
C GLU A 382 -4.20 22.92 33.80
N HIS A 383 -4.39 21.68 33.33
CA HIS A 383 -4.84 20.54 34.15
C HIS A 383 -3.81 19.40 34.30
N LEU A 384 -2.51 19.67 34.15
CA LEU A 384 -1.43 18.69 34.34
C LEU A 384 -1.56 17.86 35.65
N SER A 385 -1.96 18.51 36.75
CA SER A 385 -2.14 17.90 38.07
C SER A 385 -3.29 16.88 38.14
N ASP A 386 -4.19 16.86 37.17
CA ASP A 386 -5.47 16.15 37.19
C ASP A 386 -5.63 15.07 36.13
N ILE A 387 -4.59 14.86 35.32
CA ILE A 387 -4.44 13.71 34.44
C ILE A 387 -3.86 12.54 35.26
N ARG A 388 -4.30 11.30 34.99
CA ARG A 388 -3.80 10.09 35.70
C ARG A 388 -3.13 9.08 34.79
N ARG A 389 -2.05 8.46 35.26
CA ARG A 389 -1.41 7.28 34.64
C ARG A 389 -1.97 5.97 35.20
N LEU A 390 -1.75 4.87 34.48
CA LEU A 390 -2.17 3.53 34.92
C LEU A 390 -1.50 3.17 36.26
N GLY A 391 -2.31 2.78 37.25
CA GLY A 391 -1.84 2.45 38.61
C GLY A 391 -1.90 3.60 39.61
N GLU A 392 -2.18 4.84 39.18
CA GLU A 392 -2.39 5.95 40.10
C GLU A 392 -3.77 5.92 40.76
N ASN A 393 -3.84 6.38 42.01
CA ASN A 393 -5.12 6.53 42.72
C ASN A 393 -5.98 7.61 42.07
N TRP A 394 -7.23 7.26 41.75
CA TRP A 394 -8.22 8.20 41.26
C TRP A 394 -8.49 9.31 42.28
N LYS A 395 -8.70 10.55 41.79
CA LYS A 395 -9.09 11.71 42.61
C LYS A 395 -10.38 12.34 42.07
N PRO A 396 -11.22 12.97 42.91
CA PRO A 396 -12.49 13.61 42.52
C PRO A 396 -12.43 14.61 41.34
N HIS A 397 -11.27 15.17 41.05
CA HIS A 397 -11.05 16.16 39.98
C HIS A 397 -10.33 15.58 38.75
N THR A 398 -10.18 14.26 38.63
CA THR A 398 -9.47 13.63 37.51
C THR A 398 -10.18 13.88 36.17
N ILE A 399 -9.58 14.71 35.32
CA ILE A 399 -10.15 15.10 34.01
C ILE A 399 -9.82 14.12 32.87
N ALA A 400 -8.72 13.39 32.96
CA ALA A 400 -8.22 12.52 31.91
C ALA A 400 -7.41 11.34 32.46
N VAL A 401 -7.33 10.26 31.68
CA VAL A 401 -6.53 9.07 32.01
C VAL A 401 -5.69 8.64 30.80
N LEU A 402 -4.39 8.47 31.01
CA LEU A 402 -3.44 7.92 30.06
C LEU A 402 -3.41 6.39 30.22
N ARG A 403 -4.16 5.66 29.38
CA ARG A 403 -4.41 4.21 29.49
C ARG A 403 -4.20 3.49 28.16
N THR A 404 -3.33 2.48 28.15
CA THR A 404 -3.31 1.46 27.09
C THR A 404 -4.53 0.54 27.26
N VAL A 405 -5.19 0.12 26.18
CA VAL A 405 -6.49 -0.57 26.27
C VAL A 405 -6.60 -1.78 25.34
N GLY A 406 -6.69 -2.97 25.93
CA GLY A 406 -6.85 -4.23 25.20
C GLY A 406 -5.59 -4.58 24.40
N THR A 407 -5.78 -5.02 23.16
CA THR A 407 -4.70 -5.39 22.23
C THR A 407 -4.08 -4.19 21.48
N ILE A 408 -4.50 -2.96 21.76
CA ILE A 408 -3.91 -1.76 21.14
C ILE A 408 -2.52 -1.55 21.76
N PRO A 409 -1.42 -1.54 20.97
CA PRO A 409 -0.06 -1.43 21.49
C PRO A 409 0.36 0.00 21.88
N GLU A 410 -0.51 0.99 21.65
CA GLU A 410 -0.27 2.41 21.87
C GLU A 410 -1.11 2.91 23.07
N PRO A 411 -0.54 3.73 23.99
CA PRO A 411 -1.30 4.39 25.03
C PRO A 411 -2.31 5.37 24.42
N LEU A 412 -3.50 5.45 25.02
CA LEU A 412 -4.53 6.42 24.67
C LEU A 412 -4.62 7.47 25.77
N LEU A 413 -4.71 8.74 25.39
CA LEU A 413 -5.16 9.82 26.27
C LEU A 413 -6.68 9.87 26.22
N ILE A 414 -7.34 9.68 27.38
CA ILE A 414 -8.79 9.42 27.42
C ILE A 414 -9.49 10.42 28.34
N PHE A 415 -10.62 10.95 27.87
CA PHE A 415 -11.49 11.90 28.57
C PHE A 415 -12.94 11.39 28.57
N GLU A 416 -13.75 11.85 29.51
CA GLU A 416 -15.21 11.84 29.32
C GLU A 416 -15.60 12.88 28.25
N ARG A 417 -16.55 12.52 27.39
CA ARG A 417 -16.85 13.30 26.18
C ARG A 417 -17.57 14.61 26.49
N GLU A 418 -18.64 14.52 27.28
CA GLU A 418 -19.50 15.65 27.60
C GLU A 418 -18.76 16.77 28.35
N PRO A 419 -17.92 16.50 29.38
CA PRO A 419 -17.11 17.53 30.03
C PRO A 419 -16.07 18.17 29.10
N LEU A 420 -15.36 17.39 28.28
CA LEU A 420 -14.31 17.94 27.40
C LEU A 420 -14.90 18.89 26.35
N PHE A 421 -16.03 18.54 25.74
CA PHE A 421 -16.68 19.42 24.76
C PHE A 421 -17.39 20.62 25.39
N ALA A 422 -17.83 20.53 26.65
CA ALA A 422 -18.28 21.71 27.40
C ALA A 422 -17.10 22.68 27.64
N ALA A 423 -15.95 22.19 28.11
CA ALA A 423 -14.74 22.99 28.28
C ALA A 423 -14.26 23.63 26.97
N TYR A 424 -14.25 22.88 25.86
CA TYR A 424 -13.90 23.39 24.54
C TYR A 424 -14.84 24.51 24.09
N ARG A 425 -16.16 24.37 24.28
CA ARG A 425 -17.13 25.42 23.94
C ARG A 425 -16.86 26.70 24.74
N SER A 426 -16.57 26.60 26.04
CA SER A 426 -16.23 27.76 26.89
C SER A 426 -14.95 28.45 26.42
N TRP A 427 -13.85 27.69 26.32
CA TRP A 427 -12.54 28.16 25.84
C TRP A 427 -12.63 28.91 24.51
N LEU A 428 -13.45 28.40 23.58
CA LEU A 428 -13.67 29.00 22.27
C LEU A 428 -14.56 30.26 22.33
N THR A 429 -15.58 30.27 23.20
CA THR A 429 -16.46 31.43 23.42
C THR A 429 -15.68 32.62 24.01
N GLU A 430 -14.79 32.36 24.97
CA GLU A 430 -13.88 33.36 25.57
C GLU A 430 -12.93 34.01 24.54
N ARG A 431 -12.64 33.31 23.44
CA ARG A 431 -11.71 33.71 22.38
C ARG A 431 -12.42 34.24 21.12
N ASP A 432 -13.67 34.70 21.26
CA ASP A 432 -14.56 35.20 20.19
C ASP A 432 -14.74 34.22 19.01
N GLY A 433 -14.77 32.91 19.30
CA GLY A 433 -14.98 31.86 18.31
C GLY A 433 -16.43 31.72 17.83
N ASP A 434 -16.60 31.06 16.70
CA ASP A 434 -17.88 30.74 16.09
C ASP A 434 -18.41 29.40 16.63
N VAL A 435 -19.32 29.50 17.61
CA VAL A 435 -20.02 28.37 18.24
C VAL A 435 -21.39 28.07 17.62
N SER A 436 -21.74 28.68 16.48
CA SER A 436 -23.07 28.55 15.86
C SER A 436 -23.45 27.10 15.49
N PHE A 437 -22.45 26.24 15.27
CA PHE A 437 -22.64 24.78 15.18
C PHE A 437 -23.44 24.23 16.38
N ALA A 438 -23.12 24.66 17.60
CA ALA A 438 -23.78 24.19 18.81
C ALA A 438 -25.24 24.64 18.93
N ASP A 439 -25.59 25.78 18.33
CA ASP A 439 -26.95 26.32 18.34
C ASP A 439 -27.81 25.74 17.19
N SER A 440 -27.16 25.18 16.16
CA SER A 440 -27.81 24.42 15.08
C SER A 440 -28.15 22.97 15.42
N VAL A 441 -27.73 22.47 16.59
CA VAL A 441 -27.88 21.07 17.03
C VAL A 441 -28.60 21.02 18.38
N LYS A 442 -29.52 20.06 18.55
CA LYS A 442 -30.18 19.85 19.84
C LYS A 442 -29.15 19.50 20.94
N PRO A 443 -29.26 20.05 22.18
CA PRO A 443 -28.26 19.86 23.23
C PRO A 443 -27.91 18.39 23.51
N GLU A 444 -28.91 17.50 23.50
CA GLU A 444 -28.74 16.05 23.75
C GLU A 444 -28.01 15.30 22.63
N LEU A 445 -27.86 15.90 21.44
CA LEU A 445 -27.14 15.33 20.29
C LEU A 445 -25.79 16.03 20.03
N LEU A 446 -25.56 17.20 20.62
CA LEU A 446 -24.38 18.02 20.35
C LEU A 446 -23.04 17.30 20.60
N PRO A 447 -22.82 16.58 21.73
CA PRO A 447 -21.55 15.88 21.97
C PRO A 447 -21.25 14.82 20.91
N ALA A 448 -22.28 14.12 20.40
CA ALA A 448 -22.12 13.12 19.35
C ALA A 448 -21.89 13.76 17.97
N LYS A 449 -22.67 14.80 17.60
CA LYS A 449 -22.47 15.49 16.32
C LYS A 449 -21.12 16.22 16.26
N LEU A 450 -20.65 16.82 17.37
CA LEU A 450 -19.34 17.47 17.44
C LEU A 450 -18.20 16.45 17.34
N GLN A 451 -18.30 15.30 18.03
CA GLN A 451 -17.34 14.20 17.86
C GLN A 451 -17.23 13.78 16.39
N ASN A 452 -18.37 13.60 15.71
CA ASN A 452 -18.39 13.21 14.29
C ASN A 452 -17.73 14.27 13.40
N ALA A 453 -18.05 15.55 13.59
CA ALA A 453 -17.50 16.64 12.80
C ALA A 453 -15.98 16.79 12.99
N LEU A 454 -15.51 16.73 14.23
CA LEU A 454 -14.07 16.77 14.57
C LEU A 454 -13.32 15.52 14.03
N THR A 455 -13.96 14.35 14.02
CA THR A 455 -13.41 13.14 13.37
C THR A 455 -13.27 13.35 11.85
N GLN A 456 -14.26 13.96 11.20
CA GLN A 456 -14.21 14.32 9.78
C GLN A 456 -13.16 15.41 9.48
N ALA A 457 -12.87 16.29 10.43
CA ALA A 457 -11.77 17.25 10.38
C ALA A 457 -10.37 16.63 10.63
N GLY A 458 -10.29 15.31 10.86
CA GLY A 458 -9.04 14.54 10.96
C GLY A 458 -8.53 14.31 12.38
N ILE A 459 -9.38 14.42 13.41
CA ILE A 459 -9.01 14.07 14.79
C ILE A 459 -9.24 12.56 15.02
N PRO A 460 -8.21 11.79 15.43
CA PRO A 460 -8.25 10.32 15.47
C PRO A 460 -8.93 9.81 16.75
N PHE A 461 -10.20 10.13 16.98
CA PHE A 461 -10.95 9.57 18.10
C PHE A 461 -11.13 8.06 17.92
N LYS A 462 -10.81 7.30 18.97
CA LYS A 462 -11.04 5.85 19.06
C LYS A 462 -12.53 5.52 18.82
N ASN A 463 -12.80 4.82 17.72
CA ASN A 463 -14.15 4.42 17.34
C ASN A 463 -14.73 3.36 18.29
N GLY A 464 -16.02 3.50 18.63
CA GLY A 464 -16.80 2.53 19.41
C GLY A 464 -17.37 1.36 18.60
N GLY A 465 -17.35 1.45 17.27
CA GLY A 465 -17.82 0.40 16.35
C GLY A 465 -18.99 0.89 15.49
N ARG A 466 -20.23 0.48 15.81
CA ARG A 466 -21.44 0.95 15.13
C ARG A 466 -21.87 2.35 15.59
N ASP A 467 -21.69 2.64 16.87
CA ASP A 467 -21.80 4.00 17.41
C ASP A 467 -20.42 4.63 17.46
N VAL A 468 -20.31 5.90 17.04
CA VAL A 468 -19.06 6.69 17.16
C VAL A 468 -18.71 6.95 18.64
N THR A 469 -19.70 6.82 19.54
CA THR A 469 -19.53 6.96 21.00
C THR A 469 -18.86 5.73 21.60
N TRP A 470 -17.56 5.79 21.88
CA TRP A 470 -16.87 4.75 22.65
C TRP A 470 -17.11 4.87 24.17
N LYS A 471 -16.88 3.79 24.93
CA LYS A 471 -17.18 3.70 26.37
C LYS A 471 -16.10 2.96 27.19
N TYR A 472 -15.09 3.66 27.76
CA TYR A 472 -14.18 3.15 28.83
C TYR A 472 -14.89 3.40 30.18
N ALA A 473 -14.90 2.43 31.09
CA ALA A 473 -15.34 2.69 32.47
C ALA A 473 -14.35 3.67 33.15
N PHE A 474 -14.65 4.97 33.13
CA PHE A 474 -13.72 6.04 33.50
C PHE A 474 -13.34 5.99 34.98
N PHE A 475 -14.29 5.58 35.82
CA PHE A 475 -14.09 5.30 37.24
C PHE A 475 -14.03 3.78 37.45
N PRO A 476 -12.85 3.15 37.60
CA PRO A 476 -12.75 1.70 37.80
C PRO A 476 -13.17 1.26 39.22
N ASN A 477 -13.08 2.17 40.21
CA ASN A 477 -13.25 1.85 41.62
C ASN A 477 -14.57 2.38 42.22
N SER A 478 -15.50 2.87 41.41
CA SER A 478 -16.84 3.27 41.88
C SER A 478 -17.74 2.04 42.08
N VAL A 479 -18.57 2.06 43.14
CA VAL A 479 -19.43 0.92 43.54
C VAL A 479 -20.41 0.48 42.44
N SER A 480 -20.68 1.35 41.46
CA SER A 480 -21.05 0.95 40.11
C SER A 480 -20.00 1.45 39.10
N ALA A 481 -19.30 0.54 38.43
CA ALA A 481 -18.32 0.84 37.38
C ALA A 481 -19.02 1.15 36.04
N THR A 482 -19.84 2.20 36.06
CA THR A 482 -20.73 2.58 34.95
C THR A 482 -19.91 3.08 33.75
N LYS A 483 -20.15 2.53 32.55
CA LYS A 483 -19.39 2.90 31.35
C LYS A 483 -19.90 4.23 30.75
N ALA A 484 -19.18 5.32 31.03
CA ALA A 484 -19.43 6.66 30.47
C ALA A 484 -19.14 6.74 28.96
N ALA A 485 -19.60 7.81 28.31
CA ALA A 485 -19.20 8.15 26.94
C ALA A 485 -17.81 8.80 26.96
N CYS A 486 -16.85 8.21 26.26
CA CYS A 486 -15.44 8.62 26.34
C CYS A 486 -14.84 8.91 24.96
N LEU A 487 -13.98 9.90 24.92
CA LEU A 487 -13.06 10.17 23.81
C LEU A 487 -11.71 9.55 24.15
N GLY A 488 -11.12 8.78 23.24
CA GLY A 488 -9.74 8.30 23.37
C GLY A 488 -8.91 8.74 22.18
N LEU A 489 -7.76 9.36 22.42
CA LEU A 489 -6.83 9.84 21.40
C LEU A 489 -5.53 9.00 21.44
N PRO A 490 -5.11 8.36 20.33
CA PRO A 490 -3.78 7.77 20.20
C PRO A 490 -2.71 8.83 20.39
N VAL A 491 -1.78 8.59 21.32
CA VAL A 491 -0.84 9.61 21.80
C VAL A 491 0.27 9.91 20.78
N ASN A 492 0.75 8.90 20.05
CA ASN A 492 1.74 9.12 18.99
C ASN A 492 1.11 9.88 17.82
N GLU A 493 -0.14 9.56 17.49
CA GLU A 493 -0.88 10.24 16.42
C GLU A 493 -1.21 11.69 16.83
N LEU A 494 -1.63 11.94 18.08
CA LEU A 494 -1.84 13.27 18.64
C LEU A 494 -0.56 14.13 18.60
N LEU A 495 0.58 13.59 19.07
CA LEU A 495 1.88 14.29 19.00
C LEU A 495 2.32 14.57 17.54
N THR A 496 1.97 13.69 16.61
CA THR A 496 2.22 13.87 15.17
C THR A 496 1.31 14.97 14.58
N LEU A 497 0.05 15.03 15.01
CA LEU A 497 -0.91 16.03 14.56
C LEU A 497 -0.59 17.41 15.14
N TRP A 498 -0.21 17.52 16.40
CA TRP A 498 0.26 18.78 16.98
C TRP A 498 1.49 19.37 16.25
N LYS A 499 2.47 18.53 15.86
CA LYS A 499 3.55 18.95 14.94
C LYS A 499 3.01 19.47 13.60
N GLN A 500 2.04 18.77 12.99
CA GLN A 500 1.43 19.17 11.71
C GLN A 500 0.69 20.51 11.79
N TYR A 501 0.02 20.78 12.91
CA TYR A 501 -0.83 21.96 13.11
C TYR A 501 -0.07 23.17 13.71
N GLU A 502 1.26 23.08 13.83
CA GLU A 502 2.12 24.12 14.43
C GLU A 502 1.63 24.52 15.83
N ILE A 503 1.26 23.52 16.64
CA ILE A 503 0.79 23.69 18.02
C ILE A 503 2.02 23.72 18.94
N GLU A 504 2.21 24.82 19.65
CA GLU A 504 3.19 24.90 20.73
C GLU A 504 2.71 24.05 21.91
N ILE A 505 3.59 23.20 22.43
CA ILE A 505 3.31 22.27 23.54
C ILE A 505 4.30 22.61 24.65
N VAL A 506 3.80 22.89 25.86
CA VAL A 506 4.66 23.12 27.03
C VAL A 506 5.41 21.83 27.38
N ASP A 507 6.68 21.94 27.79
CA ASP A 507 7.58 20.77 27.95
C ASP A 507 7.03 19.73 28.94
N GLU A 508 6.28 20.14 29.95
CA GLU A 508 5.62 19.26 30.93
C GLU A 508 4.51 18.41 30.30
N VAL A 509 3.70 18.98 29.39
CA VAL A 509 2.72 18.23 28.59
C VAL A 509 3.44 17.29 27.64
N GLY A 510 4.54 17.76 27.03
CA GLY A 510 5.42 16.97 26.18
C GLY A 510 6.13 15.82 26.90
N GLN A 511 6.35 15.91 28.21
CA GLN A 511 6.87 14.85 29.07
C GLN A 511 5.77 13.89 29.55
N LEU A 512 4.59 14.41 29.89
CA LEU A 512 3.44 13.63 30.33
C LEU A 512 2.95 12.65 29.25
N LEU A 513 3.01 13.06 27.98
CA LEU A 513 2.58 12.25 26.84
C LEU A 513 3.67 11.32 26.28
N ARG A 514 4.92 11.37 26.76
CA ARG A 514 5.92 10.35 26.39
C ARG A 514 5.64 9.05 27.14
N PRO A 515 5.64 7.89 26.45
CA PRO A 515 5.52 6.60 27.13
C PRO A 515 6.75 6.37 28.02
N GLU A 516 6.53 5.95 29.26
CA GLU A 516 7.63 5.50 30.12
C GLU A 516 8.24 4.22 29.54
N THR A 517 9.57 4.16 29.47
CA THR A 517 10.30 2.97 29.05
C THR A 517 10.38 1.95 30.19
N ASN A 518 9.23 1.43 30.63
CA ASN A 518 9.20 0.32 31.59
C ASN A 518 7.98 -0.61 31.42
N SER A 519 8.22 -1.87 31.75
CA SER A 519 7.30 -3.00 31.54
C SER A 519 6.04 -2.95 32.41
N ALA A 520 4.87 -2.88 31.79
CA ALA A 520 3.60 -3.33 32.36
C ALA A 520 2.85 -4.21 31.34
N ALA A 521 2.35 -5.36 31.78
CA ALA A 521 1.66 -6.31 30.89
C ALA A 521 0.18 -5.91 30.67
N PRO A 522 -0.40 -6.15 29.47
CA PRO A 522 -1.80 -5.86 29.21
C PRO A 522 -2.72 -6.82 29.98
N GLU A 523 -3.79 -6.29 30.57
CA GLU A 523 -4.82 -7.09 31.25
C GLU A 523 -5.58 -8.01 30.29
N ARG A 524 -6.03 -9.16 30.81
CA ARG A 524 -6.93 -10.08 30.10
C ARG A 524 -8.37 -9.70 30.39
N GLU A 525 -9.23 -9.68 29.37
CA GLU A 525 -10.67 -9.50 29.58
C GLU A 525 -11.26 -10.71 30.34
N THR A 526 -11.87 -10.43 31.49
CA THR A 526 -12.56 -11.44 32.29
C THR A 526 -13.90 -11.81 31.64
N VAL A 527 -13.88 -12.79 30.73
CA VAL A 527 -15.09 -13.34 30.11
C VAL A 527 -15.94 -14.03 31.19
N GLN A 528 -16.98 -13.35 31.67
CA GLN A 528 -18.02 -13.98 32.47
C GLN A 528 -18.79 -14.98 31.59
N LYS A 529 -18.50 -16.26 31.76
CA LYS A 529 -19.46 -17.31 31.38
C LYS A 529 -20.70 -17.14 32.23
N MET A 530 -21.86 -16.92 31.61
CA MET A 530 -23.14 -17.22 32.25
C MET A 530 -23.16 -18.71 32.58
N GLY A 531 -23.43 -19.04 33.85
CA GLY A 531 -23.55 -20.42 34.28
C GLY A 531 -24.90 -21.02 33.88
N GLU A 532 -24.89 -22.29 33.53
CA GLU A 532 -26.10 -23.12 33.48
C GLU A 532 -26.59 -23.35 34.92
N MET A 533 -27.88 -23.17 35.17
CA MET A 533 -28.55 -23.55 36.43
C MET A 533 -30.03 -23.87 36.17
N GLY A 534 -30.51 -24.99 36.73
CA GLY A 534 -31.94 -25.34 36.82
C GLY A 534 -32.48 -26.10 35.62
#